data_AF-K6U993-F1
#
_entry.id   AF-K6U993-F1
#
_cell.length_a   1.000
_cell.length_b   1.000
_cell.length_c   1.000
_cell.angle_alpha   90.00
_cell.angle_beta   90.00
_cell.angle_gamma   90.00
#
_symmetry.space_group_name_H-M   'P 1'
#
loop_
_entity.id
_entity.type
_entity.pdbx_description
1 polymer ?
#
loop_
_entity_poly.entity_id
_entity_poly.type
_entity_poly.pdbx_seq_one_letter_code
_entity_poly.pdbx_strand_id
1 'polypeptide(L)' 'MGNLIKINIYADLNKRKGYILDLKNLEANISNYNNWLQKTHREDKIESYEKFLQAK' A
#
# COMPACT_ATOMS: atom_id res chain seq x y z
N MET A 1 6.10 4.51 -8.60
CA MET A 1 5.12 3.40 -8.64
C MET A 1 5.85 2.09 -8.40
N GLY A 2 6.45 2.00 -7.21
CA GLY A 2 7.45 1.00 -6.87
C GLY A 2 6.87 -0.34 -6.45
N ASN A 3 7.77 -1.32 -6.33
CA ASN A 3 7.53 -2.72 -5.98
C ASN A 3 6.50 -2.97 -4.86
N LEU A 4 6.28 -2.03 -3.95
CA LEU A 4 5.31 -2.12 -2.86
C LEU A 4 3.87 -2.37 -3.32
N ILE A 5 3.41 -1.70 -4.39
CA ILE A 5 2.06 -1.92 -4.94
C ILE A 5 1.94 -3.35 -5.45
N LYS A 6 2.95 -3.84 -6.17
CA LYS A 6 3.00 -5.21 -6.69
C LYS A 6 3.04 -6.24 -5.56
N ILE A 7 3.80 -5.99 -4.49
CA ILE A 7 3.89 -6.86 -3.32
C ILE A 7 2.55 -6.90 -2.58
N ASN A 8 1.88 -5.76 -2.40
CA ASN A 8 0.61 -5.71 -1.67
C ASN A 8 -0.51 -6.38 -2.48
N ILE A 9 -0.58 -6.15 -3.79
CA ILE A 9 -1.50 -6.87 -4.70
C ILE A 9 -1.21 -8.38 -4.68
N TYR A 10 0.05 -8.78 -4.82
CA TYR A 10 0.44 -10.19 -4.82
C TYR A 10 0.16 -10.86 -3.47
N ALA A 11 0.42 -10.18 -2.36
CA ALA A 11 0.14 -10.70 -1.03
C ALA A 11 -1.37 -10.82 -0.75
N ASP A 12 -2.18 -9.87 -1.20
CA ASP A 12 -3.64 -9.91 -1.06
C ASP A 12 -4.25 -11.05 -1.90
N LEU A 13 -3.83 -11.16 -3.17
CA LEU A 13 -4.21 -12.25 -4.08
C LEU A 13 -3.85 -13.64 -3.53
N ASN A 14 -2.70 -13.77 -2.87
CA ASN A 14 -2.23 -15.06 -2.35
C ASN A 14 -2.77 -15.40 -0.95
N LYS A 15 -3.02 -14.40 -0.08
CA LYS A 15 -3.56 -14.66 1.27
C LYS A 15 -5.04 -15.02 1.26
N ARG A 16 -5.81 -14.53 0.29
CA ARG A 16 -7.24 -14.82 0.18
C ARG A 16 -7.54 -15.47 -1.16
N LYS A 17 -7.35 -16.80 -1.24
CA LYS A 17 -7.89 -17.64 -2.33
C LYS A 17 -9.40 -17.33 -2.47
N GLY A 18 -9.76 -16.48 -3.43
CA GLY A 18 -11.15 -16.18 -3.80
C GLY A 18 -11.71 -14.80 -3.42
N TYR A 19 -10.93 -13.87 -2.87
CA TYR A 19 -11.44 -12.50 -2.67
C TYR A 19 -11.34 -11.71 -3.98
N ILE A 20 -12.47 -11.16 -4.44
CA ILE A 20 -12.49 -10.18 -5.53
C ILE A 20 -11.65 -9.01 -5.05
N LEU A 21 -10.50 -8.80 -5.68
CA LEU A 21 -9.60 -7.71 -5.34
C LEU A 21 -10.41 -6.41 -5.47
N ASP A 22 -10.73 -5.77 -4.35
CA ASP A 22 -11.44 -4.50 -4.38
C ASP A 22 -10.41 -3.44 -4.79
N LEU A 23 -10.22 -3.34 -6.10
CA LEU A 23 -9.25 -2.45 -6.74
C LEU A 23 -9.45 -1.01 -6.25
N LYS A 24 -10.70 -0.61 -5.99
CA LYS A 24 -11.03 0.71 -5.43
C LYS A 24 -10.40 0.92 -4.05
N ASN A 25 -10.52 -0.05 -3.15
CA ASN A 25 -9.94 0.04 -1.81
C ASN A 25 -8.41 -0.03 -1.86
N LEU A 26 -7.85 -0.80 -2.80
CA LEU A 26 -6.41 -0.84 -3.05
C LEU A 26 -5.91 0.52 -3.55
N GLU A 27 -6.54 1.11 -4.57
CA GLU A 27 -6.21 2.44 -5.09
C GLU A 27 -6.35 3.52 -4.02
N ALA A 28 -7.40 3.45 -3.20
CA ALA A 28 -7.59 4.37 -2.09
C ALA A 28 -6.46 4.27 -1.05
N ASN A 29 -6.05 3.06 -0.67
CA ASN A 29 -4.91 2.87 0.24
C ASN A 29 -3.60 3.36 -0.38
N ILE A 30 -3.36 3.12 -1.67
CA ILE A 30 -2.17 3.61 -2.38
C ILE A 30 -2.15 5.13 -2.44
N SER A 31 -3.30 5.76 -2.73
CA SER A 31 -3.43 7.22 -2.75
C SER A 31 -3.17 7.83 -1.37
N ASN A 32 -3.73 7.22 -0.32
CA ASN A 32 -3.49 7.63 1.06
C ASN A 32 -2.02 7.52 1.46
N TYR A 33 -1.37 6.43 1.08
CA TYR A 33 0.05 6.23 1.34
C TYR A 33 0.92 7.24 0.58
N ASN A 34 0.65 7.50 -0.70
CA ASN A 34 1.36 8.53 -1.48
C ASN A 34 1.17 9.93 -0.86
N ASN A 35 -0.04 10.27 -0.44
CA ASN A 35 -0.31 11.53 0.25
C ASN A 35 0.46 11.64 1.57
N TRP A 36 0.54 10.55 2.32
CA TRP A 36 1.29 10.51 3.56
C TRP A 36 2.80 10.63 3.33
N LEU A 37 3.35 9.98 2.30
CA LEU A 37 4.75 10.13 1.91
C LEU A 37 5.07 11.59 1.55
N GLN A 38 4.22 12.23 0.75
CA GLN A 38 4.39 13.64 0.40
C GLN A 38 4.35 14.55 1.63
N LYS A 39 3.36 14.36 2.52
CA LYS A 39 3.23 15.15 3.76
C LYS A 39 4.40 14.98 4.71
N THR A 40 4.96 13.77 4.77
CA THR A 40 6.06 13.44 5.68
C THR A 40 7.44 13.61 5.05
N HIS A 41 7.51 14.05 3.78
CA HIS A 41 8.74 14.12 2.99
C HIS A 41 9.54 12.80 3.03
N ARG A 42 8.83 11.67 3.01
CA ARG A 42 9.43 10.33 3.08
C ARG A 42 9.54 9.72 1.68
N GLU A 43 10.59 8.92 1.51
CA GLU A 43 10.77 8.14 0.29
C GLU A 43 9.89 6.88 0.30
N ASP A 44 9.51 6.44 -0.91
CA ASP A 44 8.76 5.21 -1.13
C ASP A 44 9.63 3.97 -0.83
N LYS A 45 9.66 3.57 0.45
CA LYS A 45 10.46 2.47 0.99
C LYS A 45 9.58 1.59 1.87
N ILE A 46 9.94 0.30 2.02
CA ILE A 46 9.22 -0.64 2.89
C ILE A 46 9.12 -0.10 4.33
N GLU A 47 10.21 0.44 4.87
CA GLU A 47 10.22 1.06 6.21
C GLU A 47 9.24 2.23 6.34
N SER A 48 9.09 3.04 5.28
CA SER A 48 8.10 4.12 5.24
C SER A 48 6.68 3.56 5.22
N TYR A 49 6.43 2.47 4.50
CA TYR A 49 5.14 1.80 4.48
C TYR A 49 4.79 1.17 5.83
N GLU A 50 5.75 0.55 6.53
CA GLU A 50 5.53 0.06 7.89
C GLU A 50 5.20 1.20 8.86
N LYS A 51 5.91 2.33 8.76
CA LYS A 51 5.60 3.52 9.55
C LYS A 51 4.24 4.14 9.21
N PHE A 52 3.80 4.05 7.95
CA PHE A 52 2.46 4.47 7.54
C PHE A 52 1.39 3.57 8.16
N LEU A 53 1.61 2.25 8.17
CA LEU A 53 0.70 1.29 8.82
C LEU A 53 0.62 1.49 10.34
N GLN A 54 1.71 1.86 11.00
CA GLN A 54 1.74 2.15 12.43
C GLN A 54 1.11 3.50 12.80
N ALA A 55 1.13 4.47 11.88
CA ALA A 55 0.55 5.80 12.08
C ALA A 55 -0.95 5.89 11.73
N LYS A 56 -1.52 4.80 11.19
CA LYS A 56 -2.93 4.65 10.86
C LYS A 56 -3.68 4.05 12.04
#